data_AF-W7YZ82-F1
#
_entry.id   AF-W7YZ82-F1
#
_cell.length_a   1.000
_cell.length_b   1.000
_cell.length_c   1.000
_cell.angle_alpha   90.00
_cell.angle_beta   90.00
_cell.angle_gamma   90.00
#
_symmetry.space_group_name_H-M   'P 1'
#
loop_
_entity.id
_entity.type
_entity.pdbx_description
1 polymer ?
#
loop_
_entity_poly.entity_id
_entity_poly.type
_entity_poly.pdbx_seq_one_letter_code
_entity_poly.pdbx_strand_id
1 'polypeptide(L)'
;MQFFQLKDYIKESCAFLGIDVVTITEHLMRIKIPQHLKNEFSGVIEYEISFIKTSNPQQTYITFESFLTQKLAKLVAEQNHGVGHILLNYPIDLMMEEITKKFPNCEIGLESKELVEFDKLYVWCKTTVHGQLIEEYLKGFEANIETGSVNPLVEDLEQILLEGNTVSIDGLSREKLDLALSTVLNEASKDAERFVDKITRQTNKQLLHEIKRITDYYDTLIADNQAGETSKGNDPKTEIDLLVKEREALIHQQQLKFSMSENEVIIEPVAILVARNIVEHAAVRIHRNDGNTLLKIHGDNPINIHCPISDSTEGPFTITSDHAVVAEKHSFICTTCNKLFDERKLNGCMICTDPICPSCMTISSVSKKPLCNAHDINCPTCLQPCAEVEQHLCTNCNQFYCSNCNQGNLCPLCKSITPISSITPTLQRIIKAMPNSVKSKKFEYAEKGNRIALIGKGLLFKEFFVIYDKKEERIIVMQEFGMFNKKK
;
A
#
# COMPACT_ATOMS: atom_id res chain seq x y z
N MET A 1 -26.00 -14.63 -13.28
CA MET A 1 -25.78 -15.79 -14.17
C MET A 1 -26.55 -15.59 -15.46
N GLN A 2 -25.92 -14.98 -16.48
CA GLN A 2 -26.40 -15.18 -17.84
C GLN A 2 -26.05 -16.62 -18.20
N PHE A 3 -27.07 -17.46 -18.32
CA PHE A 3 -26.91 -18.82 -18.81
C PHE A 3 -26.18 -18.77 -20.15
N PHE A 4 -25.04 -19.48 -20.25
CA PHE A 4 -24.38 -19.77 -21.53
C PHE A 4 -25.45 -20.10 -22.57
N GLN A 5 -25.44 -19.44 -23.72
CA GLN A 5 -26.37 -19.76 -24.79
C GLN A 5 -26.05 -21.20 -25.22
N LEU A 6 -27.00 -22.13 -25.04
CA LEU A 6 -26.87 -23.57 -25.35
C LEU A 6 -26.22 -23.85 -26.71
N LYS A 7 -26.43 -22.93 -27.65
CA LYS A 7 -25.81 -22.90 -28.98
C LYS A 7 -24.27 -22.85 -28.94
N ASP A 8 -23.71 -21.95 -28.12
CA ASP A 8 -22.27 -21.75 -27.99
C ASP A 8 -21.65 -22.94 -27.25
N TYR A 9 -22.33 -23.41 -26.19
CA TYR A 9 -21.93 -24.63 -25.46
C TYR A 9 -21.76 -25.84 -26.39
N ILE A 10 -22.73 -26.09 -27.29
CA ILE A 10 -22.64 -27.23 -28.23
C ILE A 10 -21.49 -27.04 -29.21
N LYS A 11 -21.30 -25.82 -29.76
CA LYS A 11 -20.21 -25.54 -30.69
C LYS A 11 -18.85 -25.76 -30.05
N GLU A 12 -18.63 -25.21 -28.86
CA GLU A 12 -17.37 -25.31 -28.14
C GLU A 12 -17.10 -26.76 -27.71
N SER A 13 -18.10 -27.45 -27.18
CA SER A 13 -17.98 -28.87 -26.80
C SER A 13 -17.66 -29.75 -28.00
N CYS A 14 -18.32 -29.53 -29.14
CA CYS A 14 -18.03 -30.26 -30.37
C CYS A 14 -16.62 -29.94 -30.91
N ALA A 15 -16.22 -28.67 -30.94
CA ALA A 15 -14.88 -28.27 -31.37
C ALA A 15 -13.80 -28.93 -30.50
N PHE A 16 -13.99 -28.92 -29.17
CA PHE A 16 -13.10 -29.57 -28.21
C PHE A 16 -12.98 -31.09 -28.47
N LEU A 17 -14.10 -31.77 -28.71
CA LEU A 17 -14.14 -33.20 -29.00
C LEU A 17 -13.73 -33.56 -30.45
N GLY A 18 -13.33 -32.60 -31.28
CA GLY A 18 -13.01 -32.81 -32.69
C GLY A 18 -14.21 -33.26 -33.53
N ILE A 19 -15.41 -32.83 -33.18
CA ILE A 19 -16.68 -33.10 -33.86
C ILE A 19 -17.00 -31.93 -34.79
N ASP A 20 -17.19 -32.22 -36.07
CA ASP A 20 -17.49 -31.19 -37.07
C ASP A 20 -18.91 -30.66 -36.93
N VAL A 21 -19.05 -29.33 -36.82
CA VAL A 21 -20.34 -28.64 -36.75
C VAL A 21 -20.50 -27.72 -37.95
N VAL A 22 -21.57 -27.93 -38.72
CA VAL A 22 -21.98 -27.06 -39.82
C VAL A 22 -23.24 -26.31 -39.40
N THR A 23 -23.15 -24.99 -39.30
CA THR A 23 -24.32 -24.14 -39.06
C THR A 23 -25.07 -23.96 -40.39
N ILE A 24 -26.32 -24.40 -40.46
CA ILE A 24 -27.16 -24.28 -41.67
C ILE A 24 -27.97 -22.98 -41.62
N THR A 25 -28.59 -22.70 -40.48
CA THR A 25 -29.28 -21.44 -40.19
C THR A 25 -29.01 -21.00 -38.76
N GLU A 26 -29.55 -19.85 -38.33
CA GLU A 26 -29.38 -19.36 -36.96
C GLU A 26 -29.83 -20.37 -35.89
N HIS A 27 -30.86 -21.17 -36.20
CA HIS A 27 -31.45 -22.13 -35.28
C HIS A 27 -31.18 -23.60 -35.65
N LEU A 28 -30.49 -23.88 -36.76
CA LEU A 28 -30.28 -25.24 -37.27
C LEU A 28 -28.79 -25.54 -37.47
N MET A 29 -28.31 -26.64 -36.90
CA MET A 29 -26.95 -27.15 -37.09
C MET A 29 -26.95 -28.60 -37.49
N ARG A 30 -25.88 -29.00 -38.17
CA ARG A 30 -25.58 -30.38 -38.52
C ARG A 30 -24.25 -30.76 -37.89
N ILE A 31 -24.26 -31.82 -37.11
CA ILE A 31 -23.13 -32.28 -36.30
C ILE A 31 -22.72 -33.64 -36.83
N LYS A 32 -21.46 -33.78 -37.28
CA LYS A 32 -20.92 -35.04 -37.80
C LYS A 32 -20.02 -35.68 -36.75
N ILE A 33 -20.42 -36.86 -36.30
CA ILE A 33 -19.70 -37.60 -35.26
C ILE A 33 -18.50 -38.31 -35.91
N PRO A 34 -17.26 -38.05 -35.45
CA PRO A 34 -16.08 -38.68 -35.99
C PRO A 34 -16.04 -40.16 -35.64
N GLN A 35 -15.36 -40.96 -36.47
CA GLN A 35 -15.38 -42.42 -36.36
C GLN A 35 -14.96 -42.96 -34.98
N HIS A 36 -14.04 -42.27 -34.30
CA HIS A 36 -13.55 -42.66 -32.98
C HIS A 36 -14.59 -42.45 -31.85
N LEU A 37 -15.60 -41.59 -32.04
CA LEU A 37 -16.70 -41.36 -31.08
C LEU A 37 -18.00 -42.06 -31.49
N LYS A 38 -18.01 -42.80 -32.61
CA LYS A 38 -19.24 -43.43 -33.14
C LYS A 38 -19.95 -44.30 -32.11
N ASN A 39 -19.21 -45.06 -31.30
CA ASN A 39 -19.79 -45.95 -30.28
C ASN A 39 -20.39 -45.16 -29.10
N GLU A 40 -19.84 -43.98 -28.80
CA GLU A 40 -20.32 -43.11 -27.74
C GLU A 40 -21.72 -42.55 -28.04
N PHE A 41 -22.01 -42.33 -29.33
CA PHE A 41 -23.30 -41.87 -29.84
C PHE A 41 -24.15 -43.02 -30.40
N SER A 42 -24.02 -44.24 -29.86
CA SER A 42 -24.84 -45.40 -30.22
C SER A 42 -24.84 -45.73 -31.72
N GLY A 43 -23.73 -45.47 -32.42
CA GLY A 43 -23.59 -45.74 -33.85
C GLY A 43 -24.08 -44.62 -34.77
N VAL A 44 -24.66 -43.54 -34.22
CA VAL A 44 -25.10 -42.36 -34.98
C VAL A 44 -23.89 -41.60 -35.51
N ILE A 45 -23.89 -41.30 -36.81
CA ILE A 45 -22.79 -40.62 -37.52
C ILE A 45 -23.09 -39.14 -37.80
N GLU A 46 -24.36 -38.74 -37.74
CA GLU A 46 -24.78 -37.37 -38.03
C GLU A 46 -26.05 -37.03 -37.24
N TYR A 47 -26.08 -35.82 -36.66
CA TYR A 47 -27.26 -35.22 -36.04
C TYR A 47 -27.62 -33.93 -36.76
N GLU A 48 -28.90 -33.74 -37.08
CA GLU A 48 -29.43 -32.43 -37.45
C GLU A 48 -30.22 -31.89 -36.25
N ILE A 49 -29.75 -30.78 -35.67
CA ILE A 49 -30.26 -30.24 -34.41
C ILE A 49 -30.86 -28.85 -34.59
N SER A 50 -31.95 -28.59 -33.88
CA SER A 50 -32.64 -27.31 -33.87
C SER A 50 -32.72 -26.71 -32.47
N PHE A 51 -32.52 -25.39 -32.35
CA PHE A 51 -32.70 -24.64 -31.10
C PHE A 51 -34.12 -24.10 -30.92
N ILE A 52 -35.00 -24.37 -31.89
CA ILE A 52 -36.44 -24.08 -31.82
C ILE A 52 -37.23 -25.36 -32.08
N LYS A 53 -38.42 -25.51 -31.48
CA LYS A 53 -39.28 -26.66 -31.75
C LYS A 53 -39.65 -26.71 -33.23
N THR A 54 -39.46 -27.86 -33.87
CA THR A 54 -39.79 -28.06 -35.29
C THR A 54 -40.73 -29.25 -35.44
N SER A 55 -41.47 -29.29 -36.55
CA SER A 55 -42.31 -30.41 -36.96
C SER A 55 -41.57 -31.42 -37.87
N ASN A 56 -40.30 -31.17 -38.20
CA ASN A 56 -39.51 -32.03 -39.07
C ASN A 56 -38.92 -33.20 -38.25
N PRO A 57 -39.29 -34.46 -38.54
CA PRO A 57 -38.80 -35.61 -37.77
C PRO A 57 -37.30 -35.89 -37.95
N GLN A 58 -36.65 -35.28 -38.95
CA GLN A 58 -35.20 -35.37 -39.13
C GLN A 58 -34.41 -34.37 -38.28
N GLN A 59 -35.10 -33.42 -37.62
CA GLN A 59 -34.48 -32.38 -36.81
C GLN A 59 -34.79 -32.59 -35.34
N THR A 60 -33.75 -32.74 -34.52
CA THR A 60 -33.89 -32.92 -33.09
C THR A 60 -33.91 -31.56 -32.40
N TYR A 61 -35.00 -31.21 -31.72
CA TYR A 61 -35.01 -30.04 -30.84
C TYR A 61 -34.09 -30.29 -29.64
N ILE A 62 -33.09 -29.43 -29.45
CA ILE A 62 -32.07 -29.58 -28.42
C ILE A 62 -32.30 -28.61 -27.25
N THR A 63 -32.19 -29.17 -26.05
CA THR A 63 -32.16 -28.52 -24.74
C THR A 63 -30.93 -29.01 -23.96
N PHE A 64 -30.66 -28.45 -22.77
CA PHE A 64 -29.62 -28.97 -21.88
C PHE A 64 -29.87 -30.43 -21.44
N GLU A 65 -31.13 -30.87 -21.43
CA GLU A 65 -31.52 -32.23 -21.05
C GLU A 65 -31.48 -33.23 -22.22
N SER A 66 -31.21 -32.76 -23.43
CA SER A 66 -31.17 -33.63 -24.61
C SER A 66 -29.99 -34.60 -24.54
N PHE A 67 -30.20 -35.83 -25.02
CA PHE A 67 -29.18 -36.88 -25.05
C PHE A 67 -27.85 -36.40 -25.62
N LEU A 68 -27.88 -35.69 -26.76
CA LEU A 68 -26.68 -35.15 -27.39
C LEU A 68 -25.93 -34.21 -26.43
N THR A 69 -26.62 -33.26 -25.82
CA THR A 69 -26.01 -32.27 -24.90
C THR A 69 -25.41 -32.94 -23.68
N GLN A 70 -26.13 -33.87 -23.05
CA GLN A 70 -25.62 -34.62 -21.90
C GLN A 70 -24.43 -35.51 -22.28
N LYS A 71 -24.46 -36.10 -23.47
CA LYS A 71 -23.36 -36.94 -23.96
C LYS A 71 -22.11 -36.11 -24.29
N LEU A 72 -22.28 -34.94 -24.92
CA LEU A 72 -21.18 -33.98 -25.11
C LEU A 72 -20.59 -33.56 -23.76
N ALA A 73 -21.42 -33.20 -22.78
CA ALA A 73 -20.98 -32.86 -21.43
C ALA A 73 -20.14 -33.97 -20.79
N LYS A 74 -20.63 -35.21 -20.88
CA LYS A 74 -19.95 -36.39 -20.35
C LYS A 74 -18.61 -36.62 -21.02
N LEU A 75 -18.55 -36.57 -22.35
CA LEU A 75 -17.31 -36.82 -23.11
C LEU A 75 -16.27 -35.71 -22.88
N VAL A 76 -16.70 -34.45 -22.81
CA VAL A 76 -15.83 -33.33 -22.44
C VAL A 76 -15.26 -33.54 -21.04
N ALA A 77 -16.10 -33.95 -20.08
CA ALA A 77 -15.66 -34.24 -18.72
C ALA A 77 -14.68 -35.44 -18.67
N GLU A 78 -14.92 -36.49 -19.44
CA GLU A 78 -14.04 -37.67 -19.52
C GLU A 78 -12.68 -37.34 -20.15
N GLN A 79 -12.64 -36.56 -21.24
CA GLN A 79 -11.38 -36.17 -21.87
C GLN A 79 -10.58 -35.15 -21.05
N ASN A 80 -11.24 -34.22 -20.36
CA ASN A 80 -10.59 -33.28 -19.45
C ASN A 80 -10.32 -33.87 -18.06
N HIS A 81 -10.71 -35.12 -17.78
CA HIS A 81 -10.74 -35.68 -16.41
C HIS A 81 -11.50 -34.80 -15.40
N GLY A 82 -12.38 -33.91 -15.87
CA GLY A 82 -13.07 -32.88 -15.07
C GLY A 82 -12.21 -31.67 -14.66
N VAL A 83 -11.00 -31.52 -15.23
CA VAL A 83 -10.04 -30.45 -14.91
C VAL A 83 -9.81 -29.56 -16.12
N GLY A 84 -10.18 -28.28 -16.01
CA GLY A 84 -9.82 -27.25 -16.98
C GLY A 84 -8.39 -26.77 -16.79
N HIS A 85 -7.81 -26.18 -17.83
CA HIS A 85 -6.47 -25.61 -17.80
C HIS A 85 -6.45 -24.21 -18.42
N ILE A 86 -5.77 -23.27 -17.77
CA ILE A 86 -5.64 -21.88 -18.23
C ILE A 86 -4.25 -21.32 -17.99
N LEU A 87 -3.77 -20.51 -18.92
CA LEU A 87 -2.54 -19.75 -18.78
C LEU A 87 -2.87 -18.28 -18.54
N LEU A 88 -2.39 -17.75 -17.42
CA LEU A 88 -2.55 -16.36 -17.01
C LEU A 88 -1.20 -15.65 -17.14
N ASN A 89 -1.16 -14.59 -17.94
CA ASN A 89 0.05 -13.82 -18.19
C ASN A 89 -0.09 -12.43 -17.58
N TYR A 90 0.84 -12.07 -16.71
CA TYR A 90 0.86 -10.78 -16.01
C TYR A 90 2.09 -9.98 -16.43
N PRO A 91 2.04 -9.26 -17.57
CA PRO A 91 3.14 -8.44 -18.04
C PRO A 91 3.29 -7.16 -17.22
N ILE A 92 4.51 -6.61 -17.16
CA ILE A 92 4.76 -5.33 -16.45
C ILE A 92 4.40 -4.08 -17.24
N ASP A 93 3.94 -4.18 -18.49
CA ASP A 93 3.75 -3.03 -19.39
C ASP A 93 2.80 -1.97 -18.80
N LEU A 94 1.68 -2.40 -18.21
CA LEU A 94 0.73 -1.51 -17.53
C LEU A 94 1.38 -0.81 -16.33
N MET A 95 2.22 -1.53 -15.58
CA MET A 95 2.95 -0.99 -14.44
C MET A 95 3.98 0.06 -14.91
N MET A 96 4.68 -0.20 -16.01
CA MET A 96 5.63 0.76 -16.59
C MET A 96 4.92 2.04 -17.06
N GLU A 97 3.75 1.94 -17.66
CA GLU A 97 2.93 3.11 -18.01
C GLU A 97 2.52 3.92 -16.80
N GLU A 98 2.08 3.26 -15.71
CA GLU A 98 1.70 3.93 -14.47
C GLU A 98 2.89 4.63 -13.81
N ILE A 99 4.06 3.98 -13.74
CA ILE A 99 5.30 4.60 -13.23
C ILE A 99 5.65 5.84 -14.06
N THR A 100 5.55 5.75 -15.39
CA THR A 100 5.84 6.87 -16.30
C THR A 100 4.92 8.06 -16.05
N LYS A 101 3.63 7.80 -15.81
CA LYS A 101 2.66 8.84 -15.43
C LYS A 101 2.95 9.43 -14.04
N LYS A 102 3.37 8.59 -13.10
CA LYS A 102 3.68 8.99 -11.71
C LYS A 102 5.00 9.76 -11.59
N PHE A 103 5.96 9.57 -12.49
CA PHE A 103 7.26 10.24 -12.48
C PHE A 103 7.54 11.01 -13.79
N PRO A 104 6.77 12.07 -14.12
CA PRO A 104 6.84 12.75 -15.41
C PRO A 104 8.19 13.43 -15.69
N ASN A 105 8.95 13.76 -14.64
CA ASN A 105 10.22 14.48 -14.73
C ASN A 105 11.46 13.58 -14.45
N CYS A 106 11.30 12.26 -14.51
CA CYS A 106 12.38 11.30 -14.30
C CYS A 106 12.60 10.42 -15.53
N GLU A 107 13.85 10.02 -15.75
CA GLU A 107 14.21 8.97 -16.68
C GLU A 107 13.94 7.60 -16.04
N ILE A 108 13.25 6.73 -16.76
CA ILE A 108 12.85 5.41 -16.29
C ILE A 108 13.58 4.36 -17.13
N GLY A 109 14.31 3.48 -16.45
CA GLY A 109 15.07 2.40 -17.08
C GLY A 109 14.78 1.06 -16.43
N LEU A 110 14.62 0.02 -17.26
CA LEU A 110 14.50 -1.36 -16.80
C LEU A 110 15.90 -1.92 -16.51
N GLU A 111 16.19 -2.30 -15.26
CA GLU A 111 17.48 -2.91 -14.90
C GLU A 111 17.48 -4.43 -15.09
N SER A 112 16.41 -5.07 -14.66
CA SER A 112 16.25 -6.52 -14.75
C SER A 112 14.80 -6.87 -15.00
N LYS A 113 14.61 -8.00 -15.65
CA LYS A 113 13.32 -8.62 -15.91
C LYS A 113 13.48 -10.12 -15.72
N GLU A 114 12.61 -10.71 -14.91
CA GLU A 114 12.55 -12.13 -14.62
C GLU A 114 11.12 -12.61 -14.84
N LEU A 115 10.98 -13.83 -15.34
CA LEU A 115 9.69 -14.50 -15.47
C LEU A 115 9.59 -15.51 -14.33
N VAL A 116 8.55 -15.37 -13.51
CA VAL A 116 8.26 -16.30 -12.42
C VAL A 116 7.01 -17.08 -12.79
N GLU A 117 7.14 -18.40 -12.79
CA GLU A 117 6.05 -19.32 -13.08
C GLU A 117 5.62 -20.03 -11.79
N PHE A 118 4.31 -20.09 -11.56
CA PHE A 118 3.73 -20.87 -10.47
C PHE A 118 2.32 -21.34 -10.83
N ASP A 119 1.95 -22.51 -10.31
CA ASP A 119 0.70 -23.15 -10.63
C ASP A 119 -0.32 -22.99 -9.48
N LYS A 120 -1.55 -22.62 -9.83
CA LYS A 120 -2.69 -22.52 -8.92
C LYS A 120 -3.76 -23.54 -9.29
N LEU A 121 -4.47 -24.02 -8.27
CA LEU A 121 -5.64 -24.89 -8.41
C LEU A 121 -6.87 -24.14 -7.91
N TYR A 122 -7.81 -23.89 -8.81
CA TYR A 122 -9.13 -23.38 -8.46
C TYR A 122 -10.11 -24.54 -8.41
N VAL A 123 -10.89 -24.62 -7.34
CA VAL A 123 -11.91 -25.66 -7.16
C VAL A 123 -13.20 -25.02 -6.68
N TRP A 124 -14.30 -25.33 -7.36
CA TRP A 124 -15.64 -24.99 -6.91
C TRP A 124 -16.26 -26.22 -6.25
N CYS A 125 -16.59 -26.09 -4.98
CA CYS A 125 -17.23 -27.13 -4.20
C CYS A 125 -18.70 -26.81 -4.01
N LYS A 126 -19.57 -27.75 -4.40
CA LYS A 126 -20.97 -27.76 -3.99
C LYS A 126 -21.05 -28.43 -2.62
N THR A 127 -21.58 -27.70 -1.65
CA THR A 127 -21.87 -28.24 -0.33
C THR A 127 -23.37 -28.43 -0.21
N THR A 128 -23.79 -29.65 0.11
CA THR A 128 -25.18 -30.03 0.37
C THR A 128 -25.30 -30.43 1.82
N VAL A 129 -26.16 -29.74 2.57
CA VAL A 129 -26.46 -30.05 3.97
C VAL A 129 -27.90 -30.55 4.05
N HIS A 130 -28.08 -31.81 4.43
CA HIS A 130 -29.42 -32.33 4.68
C HIS A 130 -29.78 -32.07 6.14
N GLY A 131 -30.77 -31.20 6.34
CA GLY A 131 -31.41 -30.97 7.63
C GLY A 131 -32.91 -31.07 7.50
N GLN A 132 -33.65 -30.17 8.16
CA GLN A 132 -35.10 -30.02 7.95
C GLN A 132 -35.43 -29.67 6.48
N LEU A 133 -34.54 -28.89 5.84
CA LEU A 133 -34.54 -28.57 4.42
C LEU A 133 -33.17 -28.99 3.86
N ILE A 134 -33.12 -29.28 2.56
CA ILE A 134 -31.86 -29.44 1.83
C ILE A 134 -31.36 -28.03 1.52
N GLU A 135 -30.23 -27.67 2.11
CA GLU A 135 -29.54 -26.41 1.84
C GLU A 135 -28.33 -26.69 0.95
N GLU A 136 -28.20 -25.96 -0.15
CA GLU A 136 -27.10 -26.10 -1.10
C GLU A 136 -26.40 -24.76 -1.30
N TYR A 137 -25.08 -24.77 -1.33
CA TYR A 137 -24.31 -23.61 -1.76
C TYR A 137 -23.07 -24.02 -2.56
N LEU A 138 -22.63 -23.11 -3.43
CA LEU A 138 -21.43 -23.26 -4.23
C LEU A 138 -20.37 -22.28 -3.70
N LYS A 139 -19.16 -22.76 -3.49
CA LYS A 139 -18.04 -21.92 -3.06
C LYS A 139 -16.75 -22.27 -3.79
N GLY A 140 -16.07 -21.24 -4.28
CA GLY A 140 -14.76 -21.36 -4.93
C GLY A 140 -13.63 -21.29 -3.90
N PHE A 141 -12.56 -22.01 -4.17
CA PHE A 141 -11.30 -21.99 -3.42
C PHE A 141 -10.14 -21.90 -4.40
N GLU A 142 -9.11 -21.15 -4.03
CA GLU A 142 -7.83 -21.08 -4.71
C GLU A 142 -6.76 -21.73 -3.85
N ALA A 143 -5.98 -22.64 -4.42
CA ALA A 143 -4.83 -23.24 -3.77
C ALA A 143 -3.56 -22.97 -4.58
N ASN A 144 -2.50 -22.52 -3.92
CA ASN A 144 -1.17 -22.51 -4.52
C ASN A 144 -0.59 -23.93 -4.44
N ILE A 145 -0.21 -24.49 -5.59
CA ILE A 145 0.18 -25.91 -5.68
C ILE A 145 1.56 -26.13 -5.02
N GLU A 146 2.43 -25.13 -5.01
CA GLU A 146 3.78 -25.22 -4.45
C GLU A 146 3.81 -25.09 -2.93
N THR A 147 3.05 -24.14 -2.37
CA THR A 147 3.04 -23.85 -0.93
C THR A 147 1.95 -24.61 -0.19
N GLY A 148 0.91 -25.09 -0.90
CA GLY A 148 -0.27 -25.72 -0.31
C GLY A 148 -1.20 -24.73 0.41
N SER A 149 -0.97 -23.42 0.30
CA SER A 149 -1.87 -22.42 0.89
C SER A 149 -3.21 -22.41 0.17
N VAL A 150 -4.32 -22.43 0.91
CA VAL A 150 -5.68 -22.38 0.38
C VAL A 150 -6.38 -21.13 0.88
N ASN A 151 -6.99 -20.38 -0.04
CA ASN A 151 -7.81 -19.22 0.25
C ASN A 151 -9.20 -19.38 -0.37
N PRO A 152 -10.27 -18.86 0.27
CA PRO A 152 -11.56 -18.71 -0.40
C PRO A 152 -11.40 -17.82 -1.63
N LEU A 153 -12.00 -18.23 -2.75
CA LEU A 153 -11.96 -17.43 -3.96
C LEU A 153 -12.84 -16.19 -3.79
N VAL A 154 -12.26 -15.01 -4.00
CA VAL A 154 -12.95 -13.71 -3.90
C VAL A 154 -13.35 -13.20 -5.29
N GLU A 155 -12.59 -13.56 -6.31
CA GLU A 155 -12.81 -13.16 -7.71
C GLU A 155 -13.83 -14.06 -8.40
N ASP A 156 -14.63 -13.47 -9.29
CA ASP A 156 -15.58 -14.22 -10.10
C ASP A 156 -14.83 -15.03 -11.18
N LEU A 157 -15.27 -16.27 -11.41
CA LEU A 157 -14.71 -17.16 -12.44
C LEU A 157 -14.62 -16.48 -13.82
N GLU A 158 -15.63 -15.67 -14.17
CA GLU A 158 -15.65 -14.94 -15.45
C GLU A 158 -14.44 -14.03 -15.61
N GLN A 159 -13.95 -13.41 -14.53
CA GLN A 159 -12.77 -12.55 -14.59
C GLN A 159 -11.50 -13.35 -14.88
N ILE A 160 -11.32 -14.48 -14.19
CA ILE A 160 -10.18 -15.39 -14.40
C ILE A 160 -10.15 -15.92 -15.84
N LEU A 161 -11.32 -16.28 -16.39
CA LEU A 161 -11.44 -16.78 -17.75
C LEU A 161 -11.22 -15.70 -18.82
N LEU A 162 -11.57 -14.45 -18.56
CA LEU A 162 -11.33 -13.32 -19.47
C LEU A 162 -9.85 -12.96 -19.57
N GLU A 163 -9.10 -13.15 -18.48
CA GLU A 163 -7.68 -12.79 -18.38
C GLU A 163 -6.75 -13.84 -18.99
N GLY A 164 -7.22 -15.08 -19.18
CA GLY A 164 -6.37 -16.20 -19.55
C GLY A 164 -6.64 -16.83 -20.92
N ASN A 165 -5.65 -17.56 -21.42
CA ASN A 165 -5.76 -18.38 -22.63
C ASN A 165 -5.92 -19.85 -22.25
N THR A 166 -6.89 -20.54 -22.84
CA THR A 166 -7.08 -21.98 -22.63
C THR A 166 -5.96 -22.76 -23.33
N VAL A 167 -5.13 -23.46 -22.55
CA VAL A 167 -3.99 -24.26 -23.05
C VAL A 167 -3.79 -25.50 -22.20
N SER A 168 -3.16 -26.55 -22.77
CA SER A 168 -2.69 -27.68 -21.97
C SER A 168 -1.52 -27.24 -21.09
N ILE A 169 -1.58 -27.55 -19.79
CA ILE A 169 -0.50 -27.26 -18.85
C ILE A 169 0.25 -28.56 -18.58
N ASP A 170 1.43 -28.70 -19.19
CA ASP A 170 2.28 -29.86 -19.00
C ASP A 170 3.19 -29.70 -17.76
N GLY A 171 3.66 -30.82 -17.20
CA GLY A 171 4.67 -30.86 -16.14
C GLY A 171 4.14 -30.88 -14.70
N LEU A 172 2.82 -30.79 -14.49
CA LEU A 172 2.20 -31.01 -13.18
C LEU A 172 2.04 -32.51 -12.90
N SER A 173 2.71 -33.00 -11.86
CA SER A 173 2.52 -34.37 -11.40
C SER A 173 1.13 -34.53 -10.76
N ARG A 174 0.46 -35.64 -11.06
CA ARG A 174 -0.83 -36.01 -10.47
C ARG A 174 -0.82 -35.96 -8.93
N GLU A 175 0.26 -36.39 -8.31
CA GLU A 175 0.42 -36.39 -6.84
C GLU A 175 0.29 -34.99 -6.22
N LYS A 176 0.83 -33.95 -6.90
CA LYS A 176 0.72 -32.56 -6.44
C LYS A 176 -0.71 -32.03 -6.57
N LEU A 177 -1.39 -32.37 -7.66
CA LEU A 177 -2.79 -31.99 -7.86
C LEU A 177 -3.71 -32.67 -6.85
N ASP A 178 -3.51 -33.97 -6.61
CA ASP A 178 -4.28 -34.74 -5.62
C ASP A 178 -4.06 -34.19 -4.20
N LEU A 179 -2.83 -33.80 -3.86
CA LEU A 179 -2.50 -33.17 -2.58
C LEU A 179 -3.17 -31.79 -2.45
N ALA A 180 -3.07 -30.94 -3.47
CA ALA A 180 -3.70 -29.62 -3.47
C ALA A 180 -5.23 -29.73 -3.36
N LEU A 181 -5.85 -30.62 -4.13
CA LEU A 181 -7.28 -30.90 -4.08
C LEU A 181 -7.71 -31.40 -2.69
N SER A 182 -6.93 -32.30 -2.09
CA SER A 182 -7.21 -32.80 -0.72
C SER A 182 -7.16 -31.67 0.30
N THR A 183 -6.20 -30.75 0.18
CA THR A 183 -6.12 -29.57 1.05
C THR A 183 -7.32 -28.64 0.88
N VAL A 184 -7.77 -28.43 -0.36
CA VAL A 184 -8.97 -27.65 -0.65
C VAL A 184 -10.22 -28.29 -0.07
N LEU A 185 -10.40 -29.60 -0.25
CA LEU A 185 -11.54 -30.33 0.30
C LEU A 185 -11.55 -30.30 1.83
N ASN A 186 -10.38 -30.38 2.48
CA ASN A 186 -10.28 -30.21 3.93
C ASN A 186 -10.73 -28.81 4.39
N GLU A 187 -10.37 -27.75 3.65
CA GLU A 187 -10.82 -26.39 3.98
C GLU A 187 -12.31 -26.18 3.68
N ALA A 188 -12.83 -26.78 2.61
CA ALA A 188 -14.25 -26.81 2.31
C ALA A 188 -15.05 -27.52 3.42
N SER A 189 -14.52 -28.61 3.99
CA SER A 189 -15.12 -29.30 5.15
C SER A 189 -15.23 -28.39 6.37
N LYS A 190 -14.16 -27.65 6.71
CA LYS A 190 -14.20 -26.69 7.82
C LYS A 190 -15.18 -25.55 7.57
N ASP A 191 -15.29 -25.09 6.33
CA ASP A 191 -16.27 -24.08 5.95
C ASP A 191 -17.71 -24.62 6.10
N ALA A 192 -17.94 -25.86 5.67
CA ALA A 192 -19.22 -26.54 5.82
C ALA A 192 -19.60 -26.74 7.29
N GLU A 193 -18.65 -27.12 8.16
CA GLU A 193 -18.88 -27.20 9.62
C GLU A 193 -19.37 -25.85 10.19
N ARG A 194 -18.72 -24.74 9.81
CA ARG A 194 -19.16 -23.39 10.24
C ARG A 194 -20.54 -23.04 9.72
N PHE A 195 -20.87 -23.46 8.50
CA PHE A 195 -22.18 -23.27 7.92
C PHE A 195 -23.24 -24.10 8.67
N VAL A 196 -22.97 -25.37 8.96
CA VAL A 196 -23.84 -26.24 9.76
C VAL A 196 -24.08 -25.66 11.14
N ASP A 197 -23.04 -25.17 11.82
CA ASP A 197 -23.17 -24.50 13.11
C ASP A 197 -24.11 -23.29 13.05
N LYS A 198 -23.99 -22.50 11.98
CA LYS A 198 -24.85 -21.33 11.75
C LYS A 198 -26.29 -21.75 11.53
N ILE A 199 -26.54 -22.73 10.66
CA ILE A 199 -27.88 -23.25 10.36
C ILE A 199 -28.49 -23.88 11.62
N THR A 200 -27.77 -24.75 12.33
CA THR A 200 -28.21 -25.37 13.59
C THR A 200 -28.63 -24.31 14.61
N ARG A 201 -27.88 -23.21 14.76
CA ARG A 201 -28.26 -22.10 15.64
C ARG A 201 -29.53 -21.37 15.18
N GLN A 202 -29.72 -21.20 13.87
CA GLN A 202 -30.93 -20.59 13.32
C GLN A 202 -32.15 -21.50 13.51
N THR A 203 -32.02 -22.78 13.19
CA THR A 203 -33.01 -23.83 13.38
C THR A 203 -33.43 -23.94 14.84
N ASN A 204 -32.48 -23.94 15.78
CA ASN A 204 -32.77 -23.96 17.22
C ASN A 204 -33.52 -22.70 17.69
N LYS A 205 -33.20 -21.53 17.15
CA LYS A 205 -33.96 -20.30 17.47
C LYS A 205 -35.40 -20.38 16.98
N GLN A 206 -35.62 -20.91 15.77
CA GLN A 206 -36.96 -21.12 15.23
C GLN A 206 -37.75 -22.14 16.04
N LEU A 207 -37.13 -23.26 16.42
CA LEU A 207 -37.73 -24.26 17.31
C LEU A 207 -38.16 -23.64 18.63
N LEU A 208 -37.29 -22.88 19.31
CA LEU A 208 -37.63 -22.21 20.56
C LEU A 208 -38.78 -21.21 20.40
N HIS A 209 -38.84 -20.49 19.27
CA HIS A 209 -39.94 -19.59 18.95
C HIS A 209 -41.27 -20.35 18.77
N GLU A 210 -41.26 -21.47 18.06
CA GLU A 210 -42.46 -22.31 17.88
C GLU A 210 -42.90 -22.98 19.18
N ILE A 211 -41.97 -23.50 19.99
CA ILE A 211 -42.29 -24.04 21.32
C ILE A 211 -42.97 -22.96 22.17
N LYS A 212 -42.44 -21.73 22.16
CA LYS A 212 -43.05 -20.61 22.87
C LYS A 212 -44.44 -20.30 22.35
N ARG A 213 -44.63 -20.19 21.03
CA ARG A 213 -45.94 -19.92 20.40
C ARG A 213 -46.98 -20.98 20.79
N ILE A 214 -46.61 -22.27 20.76
CA ILE A 214 -47.47 -23.38 21.18
C ILE A 214 -47.80 -23.24 22.68
N THR A 215 -46.79 -22.97 23.51
CA THR A 215 -46.97 -22.83 24.96
C THR A 215 -47.91 -21.67 25.30
N ASP A 216 -47.67 -20.48 24.75
CA ASP A 216 -48.49 -19.29 24.97
C ASP A 216 -49.96 -19.52 24.55
N TYR A 217 -50.19 -20.20 23.42
CA TYR A 217 -51.54 -20.55 22.94
C TYR A 217 -52.28 -21.49 23.90
N TYR A 218 -51.64 -22.60 24.30
CA TYR A 218 -52.27 -23.57 25.19
C TYR A 218 -52.42 -23.04 26.63
N ASP A 219 -51.50 -22.20 27.10
CA ASP A 219 -51.61 -21.53 28.40
C ASP A 219 -52.82 -20.57 28.42
N THR A 220 -53.09 -19.88 27.31
CA THR A 220 -54.29 -19.05 27.16
C THR A 220 -55.56 -19.91 27.21
N LEU A 221 -55.61 -21.01 26.46
CA LEU A 221 -56.75 -21.93 26.47
C LEU A 221 -57.01 -22.55 27.86
N ILE A 222 -55.95 -22.91 28.58
CA ILE A 222 -56.04 -23.46 29.94
C ILE A 222 -56.57 -22.38 30.90
N ALA A 223 -56.10 -21.14 30.79
CA ALA A 223 -56.57 -20.01 31.61
C ALA A 223 -58.06 -19.71 31.35
N ASP A 224 -58.49 -19.68 30.09
CA ASP A 224 -59.88 -19.46 29.69
C ASP A 224 -60.82 -20.56 30.22
N ASN A 225 -60.34 -21.82 30.22
CA ASN A 225 -61.08 -22.95 30.77
C ASN A 225 -61.19 -22.87 32.30
N GLN A 226 -60.11 -22.47 32.99
CA GLN A 226 -60.12 -22.23 34.44
C GLN A 226 -61.03 -21.07 34.84
N ALA A 227 -61.17 -20.04 34.00
CA ALA A 227 -62.10 -18.93 34.19
C ALA A 227 -63.57 -19.30 33.92
N GLY A 228 -63.84 -20.51 33.41
CA GLY A 228 -65.19 -21.05 33.20
C GLY A 228 -65.90 -20.53 31.95
N GLU A 229 -65.18 -19.92 31.00
CA GLU A 229 -65.79 -19.26 29.83
C GLU A 229 -66.06 -20.21 28.65
N THR A 230 -65.53 -21.44 28.65
CA THR A 230 -65.52 -22.31 27.46
C THR A 230 -65.98 -23.77 27.65
N SER A 231 -66.31 -24.22 28.86
CA SER A 231 -66.60 -25.66 29.09
C SER A 231 -67.95 -26.13 28.53
N LYS A 232 -67.94 -26.56 27.27
CA LYS A 232 -69.06 -27.31 26.66
C LYS A 232 -68.97 -28.79 27.04
N GLY A 233 -69.33 -29.11 28.27
CA GLY A 233 -69.85 -30.44 28.64
C GLY A 233 -68.89 -31.50 29.20
N ASN A 234 -67.58 -31.22 29.35
CA ASN A 234 -66.65 -32.09 30.09
C ASN A 234 -66.26 -31.47 31.45
N ASP A 235 -65.82 -32.32 32.39
CA ASP A 235 -65.26 -31.85 33.66
C ASP A 235 -63.98 -31.02 33.38
N PRO A 236 -63.86 -29.79 33.90
CA PRO A 236 -62.76 -28.87 33.59
C PRO A 236 -61.36 -29.45 33.83
N LYS A 237 -61.18 -30.35 34.81
CA LYS A 237 -59.86 -30.98 35.05
C LYS A 237 -59.48 -31.93 33.93
N THR A 238 -60.45 -32.68 33.41
CA THR A 238 -60.24 -33.64 32.32
C THR A 238 -59.86 -32.93 31.02
N GLU A 239 -60.46 -31.76 30.76
CA GLU A 239 -60.14 -30.95 29.58
C GLU A 239 -58.76 -30.30 29.68
N ILE A 240 -58.38 -29.79 30.85
CA ILE A 240 -57.03 -29.26 31.11
C ILE A 240 -55.96 -30.36 30.90
N ASP A 241 -56.19 -31.57 31.41
CA ASP A 241 -55.26 -32.70 31.23
C ASP A 241 -55.06 -33.09 29.75
N LEU A 242 -56.12 -32.98 28.93
CA LEU A 242 -56.04 -33.22 27.48
C LEU A 242 -55.24 -32.12 26.77
N LEU A 243 -55.46 -30.85 27.12
CA LEU A 243 -54.72 -29.71 26.56
C LEU A 243 -53.23 -29.78 26.88
N VAL A 244 -52.86 -30.19 28.10
CA VAL A 244 -51.45 -30.38 28.49
C VAL A 244 -50.79 -31.49 27.67
N LYS A 245 -51.47 -32.63 27.50
CA LYS A 245 -50.94 -33.74 26.69
C LYS A 245 -50.78 -33.36 25.21
N GLU A 246 -51.73 -32.62 24.65
CA GLU A 246 -51.65 -32.16 23.26
C GLU A 246 -50.50 -31.16 23.06
N ARG A 247 -50.33 -30.22 24.01
CA ARG A 247 -49.19 -29.30 24.03
C ARG A 247 -47.85 -30.06 24.02
N GLU A 248 -47.69 -31.03 24.90
CA GLU A 248 -46.47 -31.86 24.97
C GLU A 248 -46.23 -32.64 23.68
N ALA A 249 -47.28 -33.25 23.11
CA ALA A 249 -47.18 -33.98 21.85
C ALA A 249 -46.77 -33.07 20.68
N LEU A 250 -47.33 -31.87 20.58
CA LEU A 250 -46.98 -30.89 19.55
C LEU A 250 -45.56 -30.35 19.71
N ILE A 251 -45.12 -30.07 20.94
CA ILE A 251 -43.73 -29.66 21.23
C ILE A 251 -42.76 -30.77 20.80
N HIS A 252 -43.04 -32.03 21.16
CA HIS A 252 -42.22 -33.17 20.76
C HIS A 252 -42.19 -33.34 19.23
N GLN A 253 -43.32 -33.12 18.54
CA GLN A 253 -43.37 -33.13 17.08
C GLN A 253 -42.50 -32.03 16.45
N GLN A 254 -42.46 -30.82 17.03
CA GLN A 254 -41.55 -29.78 16.57
C GLN A 254 -40.09 -30.19 16.84
N GLN A 255 -39.76 -30.74 18.00
CA GLN A 255 -38.40 -31.19 18.31
C GLN A 255 -37.88 -32.24 17.30
N LEU A 256 -38.73 -33.19 16.90
CA LEU A 256 -38.41 -34.17 15.86
C LEU A 256 -38.28 -33.53 14.46
N LYS A 257 -39.12 -32.53 14.15
CA LYS A 257 -39.08 -31.84 12.85
C LYS A 257 -37.81 -30.99 12.68
N PHE A 258 -37.33 -30.40 13.77
CA PHE A 258 -36.16 -29.51 13.79
C PHE A 258 -34.86 -30.23 14.20
N SER A 259 -34.87 -31.54 14.48
CA SER A 259 -33.65 -32.29 14.77
C SER A 259 -32.83 -32.48 13.49
N MET A 260 -31.58 -32.06 13.51
CA MET A 260 -30.61 -32.33 12.44
C MET A 260 -29.82 -33.59 12.76
N SER A 261 -29.59 -34.43 11.75
CA SER A 261 -28.62 -35.51 11.86
C SER A 261 -27.22 -34.94 11.59
N GLU A 262 -26.22 -35.26 12.42
CA GLU A 262 -24.86 -34.73 12.29
C GLU A 262 -24.10 -35.29 11.05
N ASN A 263 -24.69 -36.26 10.32
CA ASN A 263 -24.00 -37.09 9.31
C ASN A 263 -24.38 -36.80 7.85
N GLU A 264 -24.85 -35.60 7.53
CA GLU A 264 -25.52 -35.35 6.25
C GLU A 264 -24.95 -34.16 5.44
N VAL A 265 -23.67 -33.83 5.66
CA VAL A 265 -22.92 -32.88 4.83
C VAL A 265 -22.22 -33.63 3.71
N ILE A 266 -22.55 -33.30 2.47
CA ILE A 266 -21.89 -33.82 1.27
C ILE A 266 -21.18 -32.66 0.59
N ILE A 267 -19.88 -32.83 0.30
CA ILE A 267 -19.06 -31.85 -0.41
C ILE A 267 -18.58 -32.49 -1.70
N GLU A 268 -18.93 -31.88 -2.83
CA GLU A 268 -18.61 -32.37 -4.16
C GLU A 268 -17.85 -31.31 -4.94
N PRO A 269 -16.63 -31.59 -5.44
CA PRO A 269 -15.99 -30.70 -6.40
C PRO A 269 -16.77 -30.77 -7.72
N VAL A 270 -17.32 -29.63 -8.16
CA VAL A 270 -18.13 -29.55 -9.39
C VAL A 270 -17.38 -28.92 -10.57
N ALA A 271 -16.30 -28.20 -10.29
CA ALA A 271 -15.39 -27.68 -11.30
C ALA A 271 -13.99 -27.58 -10.72
N ILE A 272 -12.98 -27.93 -11.52
CA ILE A 272 -11.58 -27.82 -11.19
C ILE A 272 -10.88 -27.11 -12.34
N LEU A 273 -10.08 -26.10 -12.04
CA LEU A 273 -9.31 -25.34 -13.03
C LEU A 273 -7.88 -25.20 -12.53
N VAL A 274 -6.93 -25.72 -13.30
CA VAL A 274 -5.51 -25.49 -13.08
C VAL A 274 -5.10 -24.25 -13.85
N ALA A 275 -4.49 -23.29 -13.17
CA ALA A 275 -3.97 -22.09 -13.79
C ALA A 275 -2.44 -22.03 -13.65
N ARG A 276 -1.74 -21.91 -14.77
CA ARG A 276 -0.32 -21.55 -14.76
C ARG A 276 -0.23 -20.03 -14.83
N ASN A 277 0.35 -19.42 -13.82
CA ASN A 277 0.60 -17.99 -13.79
C ASN A 277 2.03 -17.74 -14.24
N ILE A 278 2.18 -16.88 -15.24
CA ILE A 278 3.48 -16.35 -15.67
C ILE A 278 3.49 -14.87 -15.32
N VAL A 279 4.22 -14.53 -14.27
CA VAL A 279 4.31 -13.17 -13.76
C VAL A 279 5.66 -12.59 -14.12
N GLU A 280 5.65 -11.42 -14.76
CA GLU A 280 6.86 -10.66 -14.98
C GLU A 280 7.24 -9.87 -13.73
N HIS A 281 8.45 -10.12 -13.22
CA HIS A 281 9.07 -9.35 -12.16
C HIS A 281 10.13 -8.44 -12.76
N ALA A 282 10.21 -7.20 -12.29
CA ALA A 282 11.23 -6.28 -12.75
C ALA A 282 11.76 -5.36 -11.66
N ALA A 283 13.01 -4.95 -11.85
CA ALA A 283 13.61 -3.84 -11.13
C ALA A 283 13.71 -2.64 -12.07
N VAL A 284 13.04 -1.55 -11.70
CA VAL A 284 12.93 -0.33 -12.49
C VAL A 284 13.72 0.76 -11.80
N ARG A 285 14.78 1.24 -12.47
CA ARG A 285 15.55 2.40 -12.04
C ARG A 285 14.80 3.66 -12.45
N ILE A 286 14.54 4.52 -11.49
CA ILE A 286 13.97 5.84 -11.69
C ILE A 286 15.06 6.85 -11.37
N HIS A 287 15.46 7.63 -12.35
CA HIS A 287 16.59 8.54 -12.27
C HIS A 287 16.18 9.98 -12.57
N ARG A 288 16.73 10.90 -11.80
CA ARG A 288 16.71 12.34 -12.05
C ARG A 288 18.13 12.85 -11.86
N ASN A 289 18.50 13.98 -12.46
CA ASN A 289 19.83 14.60 -12.28
C ASN A 289 20.27 14.69 -10.80
N ASP A 290 19.31 14.85 -9.90
CA ASP A 290 19.53 14.99 -8.46
C ASP A 290 19.76 13.65 -7.75
N GLY A 291 19.18 12.54 -8.22
CA GLY A 291 19.19 11.26 -7.51
C GLY A 291 18.64 10.07 -8.30
N ASN A 292 18.64 8.91 -7.68
CA ASN A 292 18.02 7.71 -8.25
C ASN A 292 17.37 6.85 -7.17
N THR A 293 16.43 6.01 -7.59
CA THR A 293 15.84 4.95 -6.77
C THR A 293 15.59 3.72 -7.62
N LEU A 294 15.42 2.58 -6.96
CA LEU A 294 15.09 1.31 -7.58
C LEU A 294 13.73 0.84 -7.06
N LEU A 295 12.77 0.70 -7.95
CA LEU A 295 11.44 0.18 -7.66
C LEU A 295 11.34 -1.27 -8.13
N LYS A 296 10.89 -2.17 -7.25
CA LYS A 296 10.54 -3.54 -7.63
C LYS A 296 9.07 -3.59 -8.00
N ILE A 297 8.76 -4.15 -9.16
CA ILE A 297 7.39 -4.33 -9.64
C ILE A 297 7.12 -5.77 -10.03
N HIS A 298 5.86 -6.15 -9.90
CA HIS A 298 5.32 -7.47 -10.25
C HIS A 298 4.07 -7.22 -11.08
N GLY A 299 3.93 -7.90 -12.23
CA GLY A 299 2.79 -7.68 -13.14
C GLY A 299 1.43 -8.01 -12.53
N ASP A 300 1.39 -8.82 -11.48
CA ASP A 300 0.20 -9.27 -10.75
C ASP A 300 -0.13 -8.43 -9.51
N ASN A 301 0.71 -7.44 -9.17
CA ASN A 301 0.52 -6.61 -7.98
C ASN A 301 0.49 -5.11 -8.33
N PRO A 302 -0.36 -4.32 -7.64
CA PRO A 302 -0.40 -2.88 -7.84
C PRO A 302 0.91 -2.22 -7.38
N ILE A 303 1.27 -1.12 -8.03
CA ILE A 303 2.47 -0.37 -7.67
C ILE A 303 2.29 0.34 -6.33
N ASN A 304 3.16 0.00 -5.38
CA ASN A 304 3.20 0.64 -4.08
C ASN A 304 4.24 1.78 -4.04
N ILE A 305 3.80 2.99 -4.37
CA ILE A 305 4.57 4.23 -4.18
C ILE A 305 3.78 5.14 -3.26
N HIS A 306 4.43 5.68 -2.24
CA HIS A 306 3.83 6.65 -1.32
C HIS A 306 4.81 7.79 -1.03
N CYS A 307 4.27 8.98 -0.80
CA CYS A 307 5.06 10.11 -0.32
C CYS A 307 5.20 10.04 1.21
N PRO A 308 6.42 10.03 1.79
CA PRO A 308 6.62 9.89 3.24
C PRO A 308 6.19 11.12 4.06
N ILE A 309 5.67 12.17 3.41
CA ILE A 309 5.24 13.42 4.03
C ILE A 309 3.71 13.51 4.07
N SER A 310 3.04 13.14 2.98
CA SER A 310 1.58 13.22 2.86
C SER A 310 0.88 11.87 2.95
N ASP A 311 1.64 10.77 2.93
CA ASP A 311 1.13 9.39 2.79
C ASP A 311 0.31 9.16 1.51
N SER A 312 0.38 10.11 0.56
CA SER A 312 -0.33 10.06 -0.72
C SER A 312 0.31 9.01 -1.63
N THR A 313 -0.53 8.16 -2.20
CA THR A 313 -0.19 7.26 -3.32
C THR A 313 -0.40 7.90 -4.69
N GLU A 314 -1.06 9.06 -4.71
CA GLU A 314 -1.29 9.88 -5.90
C GLU A 314 -0.07 10.76 -6.20
N GLY A 315 0.38 10.72 -7.47
CA GLY A 315 1.49 11.51 -7.98
C GLY A 315 1.10 12.94 -8.41
N PRO A 316 2.01 13.69 -9.06
CA PRO A 316 3.35 13.28 -9.51
C PRO A 316 4.39 13.22 -8.38
N PHE A 317 5.36 12.33 -8.55
CA PHE A 317 6.50 12.09 -7.67
C PHE A 317 7.83 12.50 -8.32
N THR A 318 8.82 12.80 -7.48
CA THR A 318 10.20 13.07 -7.85
C THR A 318 11.17 12.37 -6.91
N ILE A 319 12.44 12.28 -7.33
CA ILE A 319 13.56 11.80 -6.52
C ILE A 319 14.39 12.98 -6.03
N THR A 320 14.58 13.09 -4.73
CA THR A 320 15.44 14.11 -4.10
C THR A 320 16.91 13.72 -4.14
N SER A 321 17.79 14.66 -3.81
CA SER A 321 19.25 14.47 -3.89
C SER A 321 19.82 13.48 -2.88
N ASP A 322 19.01 13.09 -1.89
CA ASP A 322 19.27 12.07 -0.90
C ASP A 322 18.53 10.76 -1.21
N HIS A 323 18.12 10.57 -2.48
CA HIS A 323 17.50 9.35 -3.00
C HIS A 323 16.11 9.04 -2.42
N ALA A 324 15.41 10.03 -1.87
CA ALA A 324 14.04 9.84 -1.38
C ALA A 324 13.00 10.11 -2.47
N VAL A 325 11.96 9.28 -2.50
CA VAL A 325 10.77 9.50 -3.35
C VAL A 325 9.80 10.41 -2.59
N VAL A 326 9.42 11.53 -3.19
CA VAL A 326 8.46 12.49 -2.59
C VAL A 326 7.51 13.01 -3.66
N ALA A 327 6.30 13.42 -3.27
CA ALA A 327 5.43 14.14 -4.19
C ALA A 327 6.06 15.48 -4.55
N GLU A 328 5.96 15.91 -5.82
CA GLU A 328 6.66 17.11 -6.31
C GLU A 328 6.32 18.37 -5.50
N LYS A 329 5.06 18.50 -5.06
CA LYS A 329 4.58 19.61 -4.21
C LYS A 329 5.27 19.71 -2.85
N HIS A 330 5.89 18.62 -2.37
CA HIS A 330 6.58 18.54 -1.08
C HIS A 330 8.11 18.53 -1.24
N SER A 331 8.59 19.09 -2.35
CA SER A 331 10.02 19.23 -2.64
C SER A 331 10.42 20.70 -2.78
N PHE A 332 11.69 21.01 -2.50
CA PHE A 332 12.25 22.34 -2.66
C PHE A 332 13.70 22.28 -3.16
N ILE A 333 14.14 23.32 -3.87
CA ILE A 333 15.53 23.46 -4.30
C ILE A 333 16.27 24.38 -3.32
N CYS A 334 17.38 23.92 -2.76
CA CYS A 334 18.21 24.77 -1.91
C CYS A 334 18.93 25.84 -2.74
N THR A 335 18.74 27.12 -2.41
CA THR A 335 19.36 28.23 -3.15
C THR A 335 20.88 28.29 -3.03
N THR A 336 21.46 27.66 -2.00
CA THR A 336 22.91 27.64 -1.78
C THR A 336 23.62 26.57 -2.61
N CYS A 337 23.05 25.37 -2.75
CA CYS A 337 23.71 24.24 -3.41
C CYS A 337 22.98 23.71 -4.64
N ASN A 338 21.83 24.29 -5.00
CA ASN A 338 20.97 23.92 -6.12
C ASN A 338 20.51 22.45 -6.13
N LYS A 339 20.56 21.78 -4.98
CA LYS A 339 20.10 20.40 -4.82
C LYS A 339 18.63 20.36 -4.38
N LEU A 340 17.89 19.38 -4.90
CA LEU A 340 16.48 19.12 -4.56
C LEU A 340 16.37 18.31 -3.25
N PHE A 341 15.50 18.73 -2.34
CA PHE A 341 15.24 18.08 -1.05
C PHE A 341 13.74 18.02 -0.72
N ASP A 342 13.41 17.19 0.27
CA ASP A 342 12.06 17.12 0.84
C ASP A 342 11.76 18.30 1.79
N GLU A 343 10.52 18.76 1.88
CA GLU A 343 10.16 19.95 2.64
C GLU A 343 10.39 19.84 4.16
N ARG A 344 10.53 18.64 4.73
CA ARG A 344 10.86 18.50 6.18
C ARG A 344 12.27 19.00 6.47
N LYS A 345 13.11 19.08 5.43
CA LYS A 345 14.48 19.62 5.48
C LYS A 345 14.52 21.12 5.15
N LEU A 346 13.38 21.73 4.84
CA LEU A 346 13.30 23.13 4.48
C LEU A 346 13.61 24.01 5.70
N ASN A 347 14.64 24.83 5.57
CA ASN A 347 14.89 25.94 6.47
C ASN A 347 14.79 27.24 5.68
N GLY A 348 14.30 28.32 6.30
CA GLY A 348 14.27 29.65 5.68
C GLY A 348 15.39 30.52 6.23
N CYS A 349 16.13 31.21 5.36
CA CYS A 349 17.06 32.24 5.81
C CYS A 349 16.32 33.33 6.60
N MET A 350 16.79 33.70 7.79
CA MET A 350 16.14 34.76 8.56
C MET A 350 16.18 36.15 7.91
N ILE A 351 17.03 36.36 6.88
CA ILE A 351 17.19 37.64 6.19
C ILE A 351 16.41 37.65 4.87
N CYS A 352 16.71 36.74 3.93
CA CYS A 352 16.07 36.71 2.63
C CYS A 352 14.90 35.72 2.51
N THR A 353 14.64 34.90 3.53
CA THR A 353 13.64 33.81 3.52
C THR A 353 13.89 32.69 2.51
N ASP A 354 14.97 32.76 1.74
CA ASP A 354 15.33 31.74 0.75
C ASP A 354 15.41 30.33 1.37
N PRO A 355 14.97 29.32 0.62
CA PRO A 355 14.98 27.93 1.08
C PRO A 355 16.41 27.37 1.14
N ILE A 356 16.80 26.88 2.31
CA ILE A 356 18.12 26.34 2.59
C ILE A 356 17.99 24.91 3.14
N CYS A 357 18.87 24.02 2.67
CA CYS A 357 18.98 22.68 3.21
C CYS A 357 19.81 22.65 4.51
N PRO A 358 19.67 21.59 5.34
CA PRO A 358 20.36 21.51 6.63
C PRO A 358 21.89 21.53 6.52
N SER A 359 22.45 21.01 5.43
CA SER A 359 23.91 21.02 5.20
C SER A 359 24.46 22.39 4.78
N CYS A 360 23.60 23.28 4.29
CA CYS A 360 23.97 24.63 3.86
C CYS A 360 23.49 25.72 4.81
N MET A 361 22.82 25.36 5.91
CA MET A 361 22.42 26.35 6.90
C MET A 361 23.56 26.62 7.88
N THR A 362 23.78 27.90 8.16
CA THR A 362 24.59 28.35 9.29
C THR A 362 23.63 28.89 10.37
N ILE A 363 23.74 28.46 11.62
CA ILE A 363 22.89 28.98 12.70
C ILE A 363 23.49 30.25 13.30
N SER A 364 22.73 31.35 13.31
CA SER A 364 23.17 32.58 13.99
C SER A 364 23.46 32.30 15.47
N SER A 365 24.63 32.72 15.92
CA SER A 365 24.99 32.66 17.34
C SER A 365 24.17 33.59 18.22
N VAL A 366 23.51 34.59 17.63
CA VAL A 366 22.68 35.61 18.31
C VAL A 366 21.22 35.17 18.36
N SER A 367 20.52 35.11 17.22
CA SER A 367 19.08 34.78 17.18
C SER A 367 18.77 33.28 17.21
N LYS A 368 19.78 32.42 17.02
CA LYS A 368 19.61 30.97 16.83
C LYS A 368 18.76 30.60 15.60
N LYS A 369 18.61 31.52 14.64
CA LYS A 369 17.89 31.27 13.39
C LYS A 369 18.83 30.89 12.23
N PRO A 370 18.34 30.20 11.18
CA PRO A 370 19.14 29.83 10.02
C PRO A 370 19.56 31.02 9.15
N LEU A 371 20.78 30.96 8.63
CA LEU A 371 21.38 31.89 7.67
C LEU A 371 21.87 31.12 6.44
N CYS A 372 21.72 31.72 5.26
CA CYS A 372 22.34 31.21 4.03
C CYS A 372 23.76 31.79 3.89
N ASN A 373 24.58 31.19 3.01
CA ASN A 373 25.97 31.58 2.79
C ASN A 373 26.16 33.05 2.31
N ALA A 374 25.10 33.69 1.82
CA ALA A 374 25.15 35.10 1.42
C ALA A 374 24.97 36.05 2.62
N HIS A 375 24.36 35.57 3.72
CA HIS A 375 24.01 36.37 4.89
C HIS A 375 24.72 35.90 6.17
N ASP A 376 25.56 34.87 6.10
CA ASP A 376 26.39 34.45 7.21
C ASP A 376 27.71 35.23 7.25
N ILE A 377 27.91 35.97 8.32
CA ILE A 377 29.18 36.68 8.56
C ILE A 377 29.70 36.34 9.95
N ASN A 378 31.01 36.14 10.06
CA ASN A 378 31.64 35.85 11.34
C ASN A 378 31.86 37.14 12.13
N CYS A 379 31.39 37.15 13.38
CA CYS A 379 31.69 38.23 14.30
C CYS A 379 33.22 38.35 14.49
N PRO A 380 33.84 39.52 14.21
CA PRO A 380 35.29 39.70 14.37
C PRO A 380 35.81 39.53 15.80
N THR A 381 34.91 39.47 16.80
CA THR A 381 35.28 39.32 18.23
C THR A 381 35.18 37.88 18.72
N CYS A 382 34.05 37.18 18.49
CA CYS A 382 33.87 35.80 18.97
C CYS A 382 34.03 34.73 17.88
N LEU A 383 34.20 35.13 16.61
CA LEU A 383 34.33 34.25 15.45
C LEU A 383 33.10 33.38 15.16
N GLN A 384 31.99 33.62 15.87
CA GLN A 384 30.75 32.91 15.63
C GLN A 384 29.95 33.59 14.50
N PRO A 385 29.19 32.81 13.70
CA PRO A 385 28.36 33.34 12.64
C PRO A 385 27.19 34.16 13.21
N CYS A 386 26.82 35.21 12.48
CA CYS A 386 25.69 36.10 12.75
C CYS A 386 25.28 36.80 11.45
N ALA A 387 24.10 37.41 11.43
CA ALA A 387 23.69 38.29 10.34
C ALA A 387 24.24 39.72 10.53
N GLU A 388 24.32 40.49 9.46
CA GLU A 388 24.72 41.90 9.51
C GLU A 388 23.82 42.74 10.43
N VAL A 389 22.51 42.50 10.39
CA VAL A 389 21.52 43.17 11.25
C VAL A 389 21.68 42.83 12.75
N GLU A 390 22.46 41.81 13.08
CA GLU A 390 22.77 41.38 14.46
C GLU A 390 24.13 41.91 14.94
N GLN A 391 24.76 42.79 14.16
CA GLN A 391 26.02 43.43 14.51
C GLN A 391 25.81 44.88 14.98
N HIS A 392 26.66 45.31 15.91
CA HIS A 392 26.76 46.67 16.39
C HIS A 392 28.12 47.26 16.04
N LEU A 393 28.15 48.56 15.74
CA LEU A 393 29.37 49.30 15.47
C LEU A 393 29.95 49.85 16.78
N CYS A 394 31.19 49.51 17.09
CA CYS A 394 31.88 50.03 18.27
C CYS A 394 32.18 51.53 18.10
N THR A 395 31.77 52.36 19.06
CA THR A 395 31.99 53.82 18.97
C THR A 395 33.46 54.21 19.08
N ASN A 396 34.29 53.39 19.73
CA ASN A 396 35.72 53.65 19.89
C ASN A 396 36.49 53.23 18.61
N CYS A 397 36.41 51.95 18.24
CA CYS A 397 37.23 51.42 17.15
C CYS A 397 36.54 51.33 15.79
N ASN A 398 35.26 51.68 15.69
CA ASN A 398 34.44 51.56 14.48
C ASN A 398 34.46 50.14 13.86
N GLN A 399 34.62 49.11 14.69
CA GLN A 399 34.53 47.71 14.24
C GLN A 399 33.19 47.11 14.65
N PHE A 400 32.67 46.23 13.80
CA PHE A 400 31.46 45.48 14.09
C PHE A 400 31.72 44.34 15.09
N TYR A 401 30.73 44.08 15.94
CA TYR A 401 30.67 42.92 16.84
C TYR A 401 29.21 42.50 17.02
N CYS A 402 28.97 41.21 17.25
CA CYS A 402 27.60 40.71 17.42
C CYS A 402 27.00 41.09 18.78
N SER A 403 25.67 41.20 18.86
CA SER A 403 24.96 41.55 20.11
C SER A 403 25.18 40.55 21.26
N ASN A 404 25.54 39.29 20.95
CA ASN A 404 25.88 38.29 21.97
C ASN A 404 27.24 38.57 22.64
N CYS A 405 28.16 39.27 21.95
CA CYS A 405 29.43 39.67 22.52
C CYS A 405 29.29 40.79 23.55
N ASN A 406 28.43 41.77 23.26
CA ASN A 406 28.05 42.86 24.17
C ASN A 406 26.83 43.60 23.60
N GLN A 407 25.96 44.12 24.46
CA GLN A 407 24.82 44.96 24.05
C GLN A 407 25.12 46.48 24.16
N GLY A 408 26.23 46.86 24.79
CA GLY A 408 26.64 48.28 24.89
C GLY A 408 27.26 48.81 23.60
N ASN A 409 27.70 50.09 23.60
CA ASN A 409 28.31 50.78 22.45
C ASN A 409 29.81 50.50 22.23
N LEU A 410 30.43 49.76 23.14
CA LEU A 410 31.86 49.42 23.09
C LEU A 410 32.02 47.91 22.87
N CYS A 411 32.84 47.51 21.91
CA CYS A 411 33.12 46.10 21.68
C CYS A 411 33.89 45.49 22.86
N PRO A 412 33.78 44.17 23.11
CA PRO A 412 34.52 43.51 24.18
C PRO A 412 36.02 43.72 24.12
N LEU A 413 36.61 43.80 22.92
CA LEU A 413 38.03 44.05 22.71
C LEU A 413 38.45 45.40 23.33
N CYS A 414 37.76 46.49 22.97
CA CYS A 414 38.01 47.82 23.53
C CYS A 414 37.74 47.89 25.03
N LYS A 415 36.70 47.20 25.52
CA LYS A 415 36.37 47.16 26.94
C LYS A 415 37.44 46.43 27.78
N SER A 416 38.18 45.50 27.18
CA SER A 416 39.18 44.67 27.86
C SER A 416 40.62 45.21 27.79
N ILE A 417 40.83 46.42 27.26
CA ILE A 417 42.18 46.99 27.13
C ILE A 417 42.79 47.19 28.52
N THR A 418 43.98 46.63 28.72
CA THR A 418 44.70 46.71 30.00
C THR A 418 46.19 47.00 29.80
N PRO A 419 46.87 47.67 30.75
CA PRO A 419 48.30 47.97 30.64
C PRO A 419 49.15 46.69 30.60
N ILE A 420 50.21 46.70 29.78
CA ILE A 420 51.18 45.59 29.71
C ILE A 420 52.55 46.00 30.27
N SER A 421 53.24 45.03 30.87
CA SER A 421 54.56 45.23 31.49
C SER A 421 55.72 45.04 30.53
N SER A 422 55.53 44.31 29.41
CA SER A 422 56.58 44.02 28.44
C SER A 422 56.03 43.86 27.01
N ILE A 423 56.87 44.13 26.01
CA ILE A 423 56.50 44.05 24.59
C ILE A 423 56.74 42.62 24.08
N THR A 424 55.68 41.93 23.68
CA THR A 424 55.75 40.58 23.09
C THR A 424 56.22 40.61 21.62
N PRO A 425 56.71 39.49 21.06
CA PRO A 425 57.09 39.41 19.64
C PRO A 425 55.97 39.81 18.68
N THR A 426 54.72 39.44 19.00
CA THR A 426 53.53 39.84 18.24
C THR A 426 53.33 41.36 18.24
N LEU A 427 53.50 42.00 19.39
CA LEU A 427 53.42 43.45 19.50
C LEU A 427 54.55 44.17 18.76
N GLN A 428 55.78 43.64 18.81
CA GLN A 428 56.88 44.17 18.01
C GLN A 428 56.56 44.12 16.51
N ARG A 429 55.90 43.06 16.03
CA ARG A 429 55.46 42.94 14.64
C ARG A 429 54.44 44.01 14.29
N ILE A 430 53.43 44.22 15.14
CA ILE A 430 52.41 45.27 14.97
C ILE A 430 53.07 46.66 14.95
N ILE A 431 54.02 46.92 15.86
CA ILE A 431 54.72 48.20 15.95
C ILE A 431 55.56 48.47 14.70
N LYS A 432 56.25 47.47 14.17
CA LYS A 432 57.01 47.59 12.93
C LYS A 432 56.12 47.82 11.70
N ALA A 433 54.89 47.31 11.73
CA ALA A 433 53.93 47.49 10.64
C ALA A 433 53.24 48.87 10.63
N MET A 434 53.48 49.72 11.64
CA MET A 434 52.90 51.07 11.67
C MET A 434 53.64 52.01 10.68
N PRO A 435 52.91 52.78 9.85
CA PRO A 435 53.51 53.66 8.85
C PRO A 435 54.32 54.83 9.44
N ASN A 436 54.00 55.26 10.67
CA ASN A 436 54.70 56.33 11.38
C ASN A 436 55.40 55.75 12.63
N SER A 437 56.67 56.10 12.85
CA SER A 437 57.42 55.71 14.04
C SER A 437 56.98 56.49 15.28
N VAL A 438 55.75 56.28 15.74
CA VAL A 438 55.23 56.91 16.95
C VAL A 438 55.88 56.23 18.16
N LYS A 439 56.79 56.95 18.83
CA LYS A 439 57.48 56.44 20.04
C LYS A 439 56.55 56.52 21.25
N SER A 440 56.16 55.36 21.77
CA SER A 440 55.36 55.22 23.00
C SER A 440 56.17 54.60 24.13
N LYS A 441 55.95 55.08 25.36
CA LYS A 441 56.63 54.56 26.56
C LYS A 441 55.80 53.52 27.32
N LYS A 442 54.48 53.57 27.17
CA LYS A 442 53.54 52.64 27.79
C LYS A 442 52.60 52.10 26.73
N PHE A 443 52.23 50.84 26.89
CA PHE A 443 51.30 50.16 26.00
C PHE A 443 50.16 49.57 26.82
N GLU A 444 48.96 49.61 26.24
CA GLU A 444 47.80 48.87 26.73
C GLU A 444 47.32 47.96 25.61
N TYR A 445 46.84 46.79 25.98
CA TYR A 445 46.60 45.69 25.08
C TYR A 445 45.27 45.00 25.39
N ALA A 446 44.61 44.54 24.34
CA ALA A 446 43.62 43.49 24.44
C ALA A 446 43.71 42.59 23.22
N GLU A 447 43.35 41.33 23.40
CA GLU A 447 43.25 40.36 22.32
C GLU A 447 41.96 39.58 22.46
N LYS A 448 41.20 39.50 21.37
CA LYS A 448 39.97 38.71 21.34
C LYS A 448 39.66 38.24 19.93
N GLY A 449 39.37 36.95 19.79
CA GLY A 449 39.20 36.32 18.48
C GLY A 449 40.46 36.50 17.62
N ASN A 450 40.28 37.01 16.43
CA ASN A 450 41.31 37.32 15.43
C ASN A 450 41.79 38.79 15.48
N ARG A 451 41.42 39.54 16.51
CA ARG A 451 41.76 40.97 16.65
C ARG A 451 42.65 41.22 17.85
N ILE A 452 43.63 42.11 17.65
CA ILE A 452 44.44 42.69 18.72
C ILE A 452 44.19 44.20 18.72
N ALA A 453 43.88 44.76 19.89
CA ALA A 453 43.86 46.19 20.12
C ALA A 453 45.11 46.61 20.90
N LEU A 454 45.77 47.68 20.45
CA LEU A 454 46.94 48.23 21.10
C LEU A 454 46.80 49.75 21.21
N ILE A 455 46.89 50.26 22.44
CA ILE A 455 47.01 51.69 22.74
C ILE A 455 48.47 51.97 23.11
N GLY A 456 49.11 52.91 22.41
CA GLY A 456 50.41 53.44 22.79
C GLY A 456 50.27 54.82 23.43
N LYS A 457 50.87 55.05 24.60
CA LYS A 457 50.89 56.34 25.30
C LYS A 457 52.29 56.97 25.27
N GLY A 458 52.41 58.14 24.63
CA GLY A 458 53.65 58.92 24.48
C GLY A 458 53.85 60.02 25.54
N LEU A 459 54.96 60.76 25.42
CA LEU A 459 55.43 61.79 26.37
C LEU A 459 54.74 63.17 26.26
N LEU A 460 54.06 63.46 25.15
CA LEU A 460 53.50 64.78 24.81
C LEU A 460 52.04 64.69 24.35
N PHE A 461 51.20 63.93 25.09
CA PHE A 461 49.78 63.73 24.76
C PHE A 461 49.51 63.15 23.35
N LYS A 462 50.54 62.55 22.74
CA LYS A 462 50.41 61.74 21.52
C LYS A 462 50.10 60.32 21.96
N GLU A 463 48.86 59.92 21.79
CA GLU A 463 48.42 58.54 21.97
C GLU A 463 48.07 57.99 20.59
N PHE A 464 48.19 56.69 20.41
CA PHE A 464 47.64 56.03 19.22
C PHE A 464 46.85 54.81 19.64
N PHE A 465 45.88 54.46 18.81
CA PHE A 465 45.11 53.24 18.91
C PHE A 465 45.17 52.50 17.59
N VAL A 466 45.56 51.23 17.65
CA VAL A 466 45.57 50.36 16.48
C VAL A 466 44.78 49.09 16.74
N ILE A 467 44.05 48.64 15.72
CA ILE A 467 43.53 47.28 15.64
C ILE A 467 44.28 46.53 14.55
N TYR A 468 44.84 45.40 14.95
CA TYR A 468 45.52 44.46 14.08
C TYR A 468 44.66 43.22 13.83
N ASP A 469 44.57 42.82 12.57
CA ASP A 469 44.00 41.54 12.13
C ASP A 469 45.08 40.45 12.17
N LYS A 470 44.89 39.43 13.00
CA LYS A 470 45.80 38.30 13.05
C LYS A 470 45.70 37.41 11.81
N LYS A 471 44.55 37.35 11.15
CA LYS A 471 44.31 36.49 9.98
C LYS A 471 44.88 37.11 8.71
N GLU A 472 44.59 38.39 8.51
CA GLU A 472 45.07 39.15 7.34
C GLU A 472 46.47 39.75 7.55
N GLU A 473 47.07 39.52 8.72
CA GLU A 473 48.38 40.04 9.16
C GLU A 473 48.60 41.53 8.91
N ARG A 474 47.56 42.35 9.11
CA ARG A 474 47.61 43.79 8.81
C ARG A 474 46.88 44.65 9.84
N ILE A 475 47.27 45.92 9.89
CA ILE A 475 46.55 46.94 10.67
C ILE A 475 45.29 47.34 9.89
N ILE A 476 44.13 47.20 10.52
CA ILE A 476 42.83 47.52 9.92
C ILE A 476 42.23 48.83 10.45
N VAL A 477 42.67 49.28 11.62
CA VAL A 477 42.33 50.58 12.18
C VAL A 477 43.59 51.17 12.78
N MET A 478 43.85 52.44 12.46
CA MET A 478 44.87 53.24 13.13
C MET A 478 44.28 54.63 13.37
N GLN A 479 44.38 55.09 14.60
CA GLN A 479 43.97 56.43 15.01
C GLN A 479 45.09 57.04 15.83
N GLU A 480 45.47 58.26 15.49
CA GLU A 480 46.39 59.07 16.30
C GLU A 480 45.58 60.12 17.04
N PHE A 481 45.79 60.21 18.35
CA PHE A 481 45.12 61.16 19.23
C PHE A 481 46.10 62.26 19.64
N GLY A 482 45.65 63.51 19.55
CA GLY A 482 46.33 64.70 20.07
C GLY A 482 45.56 65.32 21.25
N MET A 483 46.02 66.48 21.73
CA MET A 483 45.52 67.16 22.95
C MET A 483 44.00 67.34 23.05
N PHE A 484 43.24 67.35 21.94
CA PHE A 484 41.81 67.69 21.92
C PHE A 484 40.87 66.58 21.40
N ASN A 485 41.38 65.42 20.99
CA ASN A 485 40.56 64.34 20.42
C ASN A 485 40.75 63.06 21.24
N LYS A 486 39.95 62.87 22.30
CA LYS A 486 39.89 61.59 23.02
C LYS A 486 38.50 60.97 22.83
N LYS A 487 38.45 59.77 22.24
CA LYS A 487 37.28 58.89 22.34
C LYS A 487 37.36 58.09 23.64
N LYS A 488 36.19 57.85 24.24
CA LYS A 488 36.02 57.16 25.53
C LYS A 488 36.34 55.67 25.46
#